data_AF-A0A918EDY9-F1
#
_entry.id   AF-A0A918EDY9-F1
#
_cell.length_a   1.000
_cell.length_b   1.000
_cell.length_c   1.000
_cell.angle_alpha   90.00
_cell.angle_beta   90.00
_cell.angle_gamma   90.00
#
_symmetry.space_group_name_H-M   'P 1'
#
loop_
_entity.id
_entity.type
_entity.pdbx_description
1 polymer ?
#
loop_
_entity_poly.entity_id
_entity_poly.type
_entity_poly.pdbx_seq_one_letter_code
_entity_poly.pdbx_strand_id
1 'polypeptide(L)'
;MVVGACATADGIRALRGVDGVDGFESIVYASPGLIRSLDTATSVSEHVRVDLELRGCPVDRERLRGVLSALLAGHEPDPLDERVCVDCKLRGLTCTAATDGVPCLGPVTHVGCGALCPTRRCGCSDPLSPPALIPLPERS
;
A
#
# COMPACT_ATOMS: atom_id res chain seq x y z
N MET A 1 -0.01 -6.99 14.11
CA MET A 1 -0.24 -5.92 13.11
C MET A 1 0.95 -5.84 12.15
N VAL A 2 0.68 -5.63 10.86
CA VAL A 2 1.67 -5.31 9.82
C VAL A 2 1.37 -3.94 9.20
N VAL A 3 2.40 -3.24 8.73
CA VAL A 3 2.29 -1.82 8.33
C VAL A 3 2.96 -1.59 6.98
N GLY A 4 2.22 -0.99 6.06
CA GLY A 4 2.69 -0.53 4.76
C GLY A 4 2.55 -1.54 3.63
N ALA A 5 2.48 -1.02 2.40
CA ALA A 5 2.25 -1.79 1.18
C ALA A 5 3.26 -2.92 0.97
N CYS A 6 4.54 -2.70 1.32
CA CYS A 6 5.57 -3.73 1.23
C CYS A 6 5.31 -4.93 2.15
N ALA A 7 4.68 -4.72 3.31
CA ALA A 7 4.38 -5.80 4.25
C ALA A 7 3.03 -6.47 3.95
N THR A 8 2.07 -5.73 3.38
CA THR A 8 0.69 -6.18 3.15
C THR A 8 0.39 -6.67 1.74
N ALA A 9 1.24 -6.33 0.77
CA ALA A 9 1.00 -6.57 -0.66
C ALA A 9 2.31 -6.58 -1.48
N ASP A 10 3.43 -6.92 -0.86
CA ASP A 10 4.77 -7.05 -1.48
C ASP A 10 5.40 -5.74 -1.97
N GLY A 11 4.57 -4.72 -2.20
CA GLY A 11 4.94 -3.41 -2.69
C GLY A 11 5.70 -3.48 -4.01
N ILE A 12 6.61 -2.52 -4.20
CA ILE A 12 7.43 -2.44 -5.41
C ILE A 12 8.36 -3.66 -5.59
N ARG A 13 8.63 -4.42 -4.53
CA ARG A 13 9.52 -5.59 -4.60
C ARG A 13 8.88 -6.74 -5.38
N ALA A 14 7.56 -6.79 -5.48
CA ALA A 14 6.83 -7.76 -6.32
C ALA A 14 7.31 -7.77 -7.77
N LEU A 15 7.77 -6.62 -8.28
CA LEU A 15 8.24 -6.47 -9.66
C LEU A 15 9.48 -7.33 -9.97
N ARG A 16 10.22 -7.81 -8.98
CA ARG A 16 11.35 -8.73 -9.20
C ARG A 16 10.89 -10.13 -9.62
N GLY A 17 9.66 -10.51 -9.29
CA GLY A 17 9.10 -11.80 -9.72
C GLY A 17 8.81 -11.90 -11.21
N VAL A 18 8.82 -10.76 -11.93
CA VAL A 18 8.47 -10.70 -13.36
C VAL A 18 9.64 -11.17 -14.24
N ASP A 19 10.88 -10.84 -13.86
CA ASP A 19 12.11 -11.19 -14.61
C ASP A 19 13.03 -12.18 -13.86
N GLY A 20 12.61 -12.63 -12.67
CA GLY A 20 13.42 -13.50 -11.81
C GLY A 20 14.51 -12.74 -11.04
N VAL A 21 14.83 -13.22 -9.84
CA VAL A 21 15.73 -12.53 -8.90
C VAL A 21 17.18 -12.54 -9.39
N ASP A 22 17.62 -13.63 -10.02
CA ASP A 22 18.98 -13.79 -10.55
C ASP A 22 19.34 -12.75 -11.61
N GLY A 23 18.37 -12.40 -12.47
CA GLY A 23 18.53 -11.35 -13.48
C GLY A 23 18.77 -9.99 -12.82
N PHE A 24 18.05 -9.69 -11.74
CA PHE A 24 18.17 -8.42 -11.02
C PHE A 24 19.48 -8.30 -10.23
N GLU A 25 19.94 -9.39 -9.61
CA GLU A 25 21.17 -9.38 -8.81
C GLU A 25 22.42 -9.12 -9.67
N SER A 26 22.48 -9.72 -10.85
CA SER A 26 23.60 -9.53 -11.79
C SER A 26 23.71 -8.11 -12.35
N ILE A 27 22.59 -7.38 -12.44
CA ILE A 27 22.56 -5.97 -12.91
C ILE A 27 23.08 -5.02 -11.83
N VAL A 28 22.74 -5.29 -10.56
CA VAL A 28 23.01 -4.37 -9.45
C VAL A 28 24.36 -4.67 -8.77
N TYR A 29 24.76 -5.94 -8.70
CA TYR A 29 25.92 -6.37 -7.92
C TYR A 29 26.99 -7.06 -8.78
N ALA A 30 28.23 -6.61 -8.62
CA ALA A 30 29.39 -7.20 -9.30
C ALA A 30 29.73 -8.63 -8.84
N SER A 31 29.22 -9.06 -7.68
CA SER A 31 29.43 -10.41 -7.14
C SER A 31 28.15 -10.91 -6.45
N PRO A 32 27.19 -11.47 -7.22
CA PRO A 32 25.87 -11.85 -6.73
C PRO A 32 25.87 -12.93 -5.63
N GLY A 33 26.88 -13.82 -5.62
CA GLY A 33 26.95 -14.96 -4.69
C GLY A 33 27.04 -14.64 -3.19
N LEU A 34 27.12 -13.35 -2.82
CA LEU A 34 27.04 -12.90 -1.42
C LEU A 34 25.62 -12.56 -0.97
N ILE A 35 24.65 -12.57 -1.88
CA ILE A 35 23.26 -12.22 -1.60
C ILE A 35 22.43 -13.50 -1.49
N ARG A 36 21.61 -13.56 -0.44
CA ARG A 36 20.54 -14.54 -0.30
C ARG A 36 19.22 -13.78 -0.30
N SER A 37 18.45 -13.95 -1.37
CA SER A 37 17.10 -13.43 -1.49
C SER A 37 16.11 -14.59 -1.61
N LEU A 38 14.86 -14.34 -1.26
CA LEU A 38 13.75 -15.20 -1.66
C LEU A 38 13.48 -15.00 -3.16
N ASP A 39 13.01 -16.06 -3.82
CA ASP A 39 12.68 -16.07 -5.26
C ASP A 39 11.48 -15.17 -5.59
N THR A 40 10.57 -15.00 -4.64
CA THR A 40 9.37 -14.17 -4.78
C THR A 40 9.21 -13.24 -3.57
N ALA A 41 8.68 -12.05 -3.82
CA ALA A 41 8.17 -11.20 -2.75
C ALA A 41 6.75 -11.67 -2.42
N THR A 42 6.53 -11.99 -1.14
CA THR A 42 5.26 -12.51 -0.61
C THR A 42 4.92 -11.79 0.69
N SER A 43 3.64 -11.65 0.95
CA SER A 43 3.14 -10.78 2.02
C SER A 43 3.46 -11.39 3.38
N VAL A 44 3.58 -10.57 4.44
CA VAL A 44 3.90 -11.10 5.77
C VAL A 44 2.82 -12.07 6.27
N SER A 45 1.57 -11.85 5.88
CA SER A 45 0.42 -12.71 6.23
C SER A 45 0.49 -14.11 5.59
N GLU A 46 1.31 -14.32 4.56
CA GLU A 46 1.59 -15.66 4.02
C GLU A 46 2.54 -16.48 4.90
N HIS A 47 3.38 -15.82 5.71
CA HIS A 47 4.40 -16.49 6.52
C HIS A 47 4.00 -16.63 7.99
N VAL A 48 3.23 -15.68 8.51
CA VAL A 48 2.81 -15.65 9.91
C VAL A 48 1.36 -15.17 10.05
N ARG A 49 0.70 -15.55 11.15
CA ARG A 49 -0.63 -15.02 11.47
C ARG A 49 -0.53 -13.51 11.74
N VAL A 50 -1.42 -12.75 11.10
CA VAL A 50 -1.50 -11.29 11.22
C VAL A 50 -2.94 -10.93 11.60
N ASP A 51 -3.09 -10.17 12.68
CA ASP A 51 -4.43 -9.79 13.18
C ASP A 51 -4.94 -8.49 12.56
N LEU A 52 -4.03 -7.65 12.05
CA LEU A 52 -4.36 -6.33 11.51
C LEU A 52 -3.36 -5.90 10.44
N GLU A 53 -3.88 -5.41 9.31
CA GLU A 53 -3.08 -4.86 8.22
C GLU A 53 -3.38 -3.36 8.04
N LEU A 54 -2.34 -2.53 8.15
CA LEU A 54 -2.43 -1.10 7.90
C LEU A 54 -1.73 -0.75 6.58
N ARG A 55 -2.50 -0.50 5.52
CA ARG A 55 -1.96 -0.28 4.17
C ARG A 55 -1.53 1.18 3.93
N GLY A 56 -0.60 1.36 2.99
CA GLY A 56 -0.10 2.67 2.54
C GLY A 56 1.37 2.65 2.08
N CYS A 57 1.78 3.58 1.20
CA CYS A 57 3.14 3.65 0.66
C CYS A 57 3.66 5.10 0.53
N PRO A 58 4.18 5.72 1.60
CA PRO A 58 4.20 5.24 2.98
C PRO A 58 2.82 5.38 3.65
N VAL A 59 2.64 4.73 4.79
CA VAL A 59 1.42 4.87 5.59
C VAL A 59 1.33 6.30 6.13
N ASP A 60 0.11 6.85 6.15
CA ASP A 60 -0.15 8.15 6.74
C ASP A 60 0.03 8.15 8.27
N ARG A 61 0.62 9.23 8.77
CA ARG A 61 1.00 9.36 10.18
C ARG A 61 -0.22 9.44 11.09
N GLU A 62 -1.23 10.22 10.70
CA GLU A 62 -2.43 10.39 11.52
C GLU A 62 -3.25 9.10 11.54
N ARG A 63 -3.29 8.37 10.41
CA ARG A 63 -3.89 7.04 10.35
C ARG A 63 -3.20 6.05 11.27
N LEU A 64 -1.86 5.98 11.23
CA LEU A 64 -1.11 5.11 12.14
C LEU A 64 -1.36 5.47 13.61
N ARG A 65 -1.38 6.77 13.93
CA ARG A 65 -1.67 7.25 15.28
C ARG A 65 -3.09 6.86 15.72
N GLY A 66 -4.08 7.00 14.85
CA GLY A 66 -5.47 6.64 15.13
C GLY A 66 -5.64 5.15 15.44
N VAL A 67 -5.04 4.29 14.61
CA VAL A 67 -5.04 2.83 14.82
C VAL A 67 -4.36 2.47 16.14
N LEU A 68 -3.16 3.00 16.40
CA LEU A 68 -2.45 2.72 17.65
C LEU A 68 -3.23 3.19 18.88
N SER A 69 -3.87 4.36 18.79
CA SER A 69 -4.67 4.92 19.89
C SER A 69 -5.92 4.06 20.16
N ALA A 70 -6.61 3.59 19.11
CA ALA A 70 -7.75 2.69 19.25
C ALA A 70 -7.35 1.37 19.89
N LEU A 71 -6.26 0.75 19.42
CA LEU A 71 -5.74 -0.50 19.98
C LEU A 71 -5.35 -0.36 21.46
N LEU A 72 -4.68 0.72 21.84
CA LEU A 72 -4.32 0.99 23.23
C LEU A 72 -5.54 1.22 24.13
N ALA A 73 -6.64 1.74 23.57
CA ALA A 73 -7.90 1.94 24.27
C ALA A 73 -8.78 0.67 24.31
N GLY A 74 -8.35 -0.44 23.69
CA GLY A 74 -9.13 -1.67 23.58
C GLY A 74 -10.29 -1.59 22.58
N HIS A 75 -10.25 -0.62 21.67
CA HIS A 75 -11.24 -0.46 20.60
C HIS A 75 -10.72 -1.07 19.30
N GLU A 76 -11.65 -1.60 18.51
CA GLU A 76 -11.36 -2.04 17.15
C GLU A 76 -11.15 -0.81 16.25
N PRO A 77 -10.04 -0.71 15.49
CA PRO A 77 -9.80 0.40 14.57
C PRO A 77 -10.82 0.41 13.43
N ASP A 78 -11.38 1.57 13.13
CA ASP A 78 -12.38 1.74 12.08
C ASP A 78 -11.78 1.53 10.67
N PRO A 79 -12.33 0.60 9.86
CA PRO A 79 -11.86 0.41 8.49
C PRO A 79 -12.28 1.57 7.59
N LEU A 80 -11.31 2.33 7.06
CA LEU A 80 -11.58 3.23 5.94
C LEU A 80 -11.67 2.44 4.62
N ASP A 81 -12.88 2.41 4.05
CA ASP A 81 -13.19 1.78 2.74
C ASP A 81 -13.50 2.83 1.65
N GLU A 82 -13.35 4.13 1.97
CA GLU A 82 -13.51 5.19 0.98
C GLU A 82 -12.37 5.21 -0.04
N ARG A 83 -12.70 5.62 -1.27
CA ARG A 83 -11.73 5.83 -2.35
C ARG A 83 -11.11 7.21 -2.26
N VAL A 84 -9.86 7.37 -2.72
CA VAL A 84 -9.16 8.67 -2.72
C VAL A 84 -9.93 9.77 -3.46
N CYS A 85 -10.86 9.39 -4.34
CA CYS A 85 -11.81 10.31 -4.97
C CYS A 85 -12.59 11.15 -3.96
N VAL A 86 -12.89 10.62 -2.77
CA VAL A 86 -13.54 11.35 -1.68
C VAL A 86 -12.61 12.46 -1.16
N ASP A 87 -11.35 12.14 -0.85
CA ASP A 87 -10.34 13.14 -0.47
C ASP A 87 -10.17 14.21 -1.55
N CYS A 88 -10.10 13.82 -2.82
CA CYS A 88 -9.98 14.77 -3.94
C CYS A 88 -11.16 15.75 -3.97
N LYS A 89 -12.39 15.25 -3.80
CA LYS A 89 -13.61 16.07 -3.79
C LYS A 89 -13.68 16.98 -2.57
N LEU A 90 -13.39 16.45 -1.37
CA LEU A 90 -13.36 17.22 -0.13
C LEU A 90 -12.34 18.36 -0.18
N ARG A 91 -11.24 18.16 -0.91
CA ARG A 91 -10.19 19.17 -1.12
C ARG A 91 -10.44 20.09 -2.32
N GLY A 92 -11.54 19.92 -3.05
CA GLY A 92 -11.86 20.73 -4.23
C GLY A 92 -10.88 20.60 -5.39
N LEU A 93 -10.21 19.45 -5.53
CA LEU A 93 -9.24 19.21 -6.58
C LEU A 93 -9.93 18.93 -7.92
N THR A 94 -9.47 19.57 -9.00
CA THR A 94 -9.90 19.26 -10.36
C THR A 94 -9.50 17.83 -10.73
N CYS A 95 -10.42 17.08 -11.34
CA CYS A 95 -10.17 15.69 -11.72
C CYS A 95 -9.24 15.61 -12.95
N THR A 96 -7.97 15.31 -12.73
CA THR A 96 -6.95 15.18 -13.79
C THR A 96 -7.29 14.10 -14.82
N ALA A 97 -7.96 13.01 -14.41
CA ALA A 97 -8.40 11.97 -15.35
C ALA A 97 -9.49 12.46 -16.31
N ALA A 98 -10.44 13.24 -15.81
CA ALA A 98 -11.53 13.75 -16.63
C ALA A 98 -11.14 14.99 -17.44
N THR A 99 -10.29 15.86 -16.87
CA THR A 99 -9.91 17.14 -17.48
C THR A 99 -8.71 17.00 -18.41
N ASP A 100 -7.69 16.26 -17.99
CA ASP A 100 -6.40 16.20 -18.69
C ASP A 100 -6.15 14.82 -19.34
N GLY A 101 -7.09 13.87 -19.22
CA GLY A 101 -6.95 12.51 -19.74
C GLY A 101 -5.85 11.68 -19.06
N VAL A 102 -5.35 12.12 -17.91
CA VAL A 102 -4.24 11.46 -17.20
C VAL A 102 -4.73 10.17 -16.53
N PRO A 103 -4.10 9.00 -16.80
CA PRO A 103 -4.45 7.76 -16.12
C PRO A 103 -4.35 7.90 -14.60
N CYS A 104 -5.41 7.51 -13.90
CA CYS A 104 -5.53 7.73 -12.45
C CYS A 104 -6.17 6.51 -11.79
N LEU A 105 -5.52 5.98 -10.76
CA LEU A 105 -6.01 4.84 -9.99
C LEU A 105 -6.84 5.26 -8.77
N GLY A 106 -7.14 6.55 -8.66
CA GLY A 106 -7.91 7.08 -7.54
C GLY A 106 -9.27 6.41 -7.26
N PRO A 107 -10.02 5.93 -8.28
CA PRO A 107 -11.26 5.19 -8.06
C PRO A 107 -11.09 3.83 -7.36
N VAL A 108 -9.90 3.23 -7.40
CA VAL A 108 -9.63 1.91 -6.81
C VAL A 108 -8.73 2.00 -5.57
N THR A 109 -7.98 3.08 -5.42
CA THR A 109 -7.12 3.33 -4.26
C THR A 109 -7.91 3.88 -3.08
N HIS A 110 -7.63 3.36 -1.88
CA HIS A 110 -8.22 3.83 -0.63
C HIS A 110 -7.71 5.20 -0.20
N VAL A 111 -8.53 5.92 0.57
CA VAL A 111 -8.15 7.17 1.23
C VAL A 111 -7.00 6.98 2.22
N GLY A 112 -6.38 8.10 2.60
CA GLY A 112 -5.36 8.14 3.64
C GLY A 112 -4.06 8.80 3.21
N CYS A 113 -3.73 8.81 1.92
CA CYS A 113 -2.59 9.60 1.42
C CYS A 113 -2.90 11.10 1.29
N GLY A 114 -4.13 11.50 1.63
CA GLY A 114 -4.63 12.86 1.56
C GLY A 114 -4.63 13.43 0.15
N ALA A 115 -4.85 12.63 -0.89
CA ALA A 115 -4.85 13.07 -2.30
C ALA A 115 -3.60 13.90 -2.72
N LEU A 116 -2.41 13.49 -2.27
CA LEU A 116 -1.16 14.19 -2.56
C LEU A 116 -0.86 14.29 -4.06
N CYS A 117 -1.00 13.20 -4.81
CA CYS A 117 -0.67 13.15 -6.25
C CYS A 117 -1.56 14.10 -7.08
N PRO A 118 -2.90 14.07 -6.94
CA PRO A 118 -3.78 15.01 -7.64
C PRO A 118 -3.52 16.49 -7.34
N THR A 119 -2.99 16.82 -6.15
CA THR A 119 -2.58 18.21 -5.83
C THR A 119 -1.45 18.70 -6.75
N ARG A 120 -0.63 17.78 -7.27
CA ARG A 120 0.47 18.08 -8.21
C ARG A 120 0.07 17.90 -9.67
N ARG A 121 -1.23 17.77 -9.97
CA ARG A 121 -1.77 17.54 -11.31
C ARG A 121 -1.23 16.27 -12.00
N CYS A 122 -0.90 15.24 -11.23
CA CYS A 122 -0.68 13.90 -11.76
C CYS A 122 -1.79 12.94 -11.32
N GLY A 123 -1.93 11.83 -12.03
CA GLY A 123 -2.83 10.75 -11.64
C GLY A 123 -2.39 10.13 -10.31
N CYS A 124 -3.35 9.61 -9.55
CA CYS A 124 -3.03 8.79 -8.37
C CYS A 124 -2.30 7.53 -8.86
N SER A 125 -1.07 7.36 -8.41
CA SER A 125 -0.25 6.18 -8.65
C SER A 125 -0.57 5.13 -7.58
N ASP A 126 -0.69 3.86 -8.00
CA ASP A 126 -1.07 2.74 -7.14
C ASP A 126 -0.04 2.49 -6.01
N PRO A 127 -0.48 2.16 -4.80
CA PRO A 127 0.30 1.38 -3.85
C PRO A 127 0.02 -0.14 -3.87
N LEU A 128 -0.85 -0.65 -4.76
CA LEU A 128 -1.53 -1.95 -4.74
C LEU A 128 -2.63 -2.05 -3.65
N SER A 129 -3.92 -2.06 -4.01
CA SER A 129 -5.00 -2.18 -3.00
C SER A 129 -6.22 -3.04 -3.36
N PRO A 130 -6.52 -4.06 -2.53
CA PRO A 130 -7.82 -4.31 -1.87
C PRO A 130 -7.85 -3.62 -0.45
N PRO A 131 -8.86 -3.80 0.45
CA PRO A 131 -9.20 -2.87 1.55
C PRO A 131 -8.06 -2.39 2.48
N ALA A 132 -8.13 -1.13 2.94
CA ALA A 132 -7.03 -0.47 3.67
C ALA A 132 -6.90 -0.82 5.17
N LEU A 133 -7.89 -1.50 5.72
CA LEU A 133 -7.86 -2.19 7.02
C LEU A 133 -8.68 -3.46 6.83
N ILE A 134 -8.02 -4.62 6.90
CA ILE A 134 -8.69 -5.92 6.82
C ILE A 134 -8.43 -6.61 8.16
N PRO A 135 -9.46 -6.76 9.02
CA PRO A 135 -9.44 -7.80 10.04
C PRO A 135 -9.37 -9.14 9.29
N LEU A 136 -8.25 -9.84 9.39
CA LEU A 136 -8.14 -11.16 8.76
C LEU A 136 -8.99 -12.14 9.58
N PRO A 137 -9.90 -12.91 8.94
CA PRO A 137 -10.68 -13.91 9.66
C PRO A 137 -9.75 -14.93 10.31
N GLU A 138 -10.10 -15.41 11.51
CA GLU A 138 -9.35 -16.45 12.19
C GLU A 138 -9.28 -17.69 11.30
N ARG A 139 -8.08 -18.01 10.80
CA ARG A 139 -7.84 -19.28 10.13
C ARG A 139 -7.88 -20.38 11.20
N SER A 140 -8.98 -21.14 11.19
CA SER A 140 -9.19 -22.40 11.94
C SER A 140 -8.26 -23.50 11.44
#